data_AF-A0A166LBT1-F1
#
_entry.id   AF-A0A166LBT1-F1
#
_cell.length_a   1.000
_cell.length_b   1.000
_cell.length_c   1.000
_cell.angle_alpha   90.00
_cell.angle_beta   90.00
_cell.angle_gamma   90.00
#
_symmetry.space_group_name_H-M   'P 1'
#
loop_
_entity.id
_entity.type
_entity.pdbx_description
1 polymer ?
#
loop_
_entity_poly.entity_id
_entity_poly.type
_entity_poly.pdbx_seq_one_letter_code
_entity_poly.pdbx_strand_id
1 'polypeptide(L)'
;SIHAAVTDGVTIGHPCCAVHNCHEPLPTIAARYCSTHDHLNHICAVRGCTAPIQPGGRTCNTPDHIQLQEMHEAKGKAMFNLARRLADYSQ
;
A
#
# COMPACT_ATOMS: atom_id res chain seq x y z
N SER A 1 22.82 -29.93 -13.54
CA SER A 1 22.59 -29.70 -12.10
C SER A 1 21.57 -28.60 -11.97
N ILE A 2 20.38 -28.91 -11.46
CA ILE A 2 19.31 -27.93 -11.21
C ILE A 2 19.47 -27.43 -9.78
N HIS A 3 19.64 -26.11 -9.61
CA HIS A 3 19.67 -25.50 -8.29
C HIS A 3 18.28 -24.92 -8.03
N ALA A 4 17.52 -25.59 -7.16
CA ALA A 4 16.25 -25.07 -6.66
C ALA A 4 16.53 -24.26 -5.39
N ALA A 5 16.19 -22.97 -5.41
CA ALA A 5 16.16 -22.15 -4.21
C ALA A 5 14.74 -22.21 -3.64
N VAL A 6 14.58 -22.77 -2.44
CA VAL A 6 13.33 -22.69 -1.67
C VAL A 6 13.42 -21.42 -0.84
N THR A 7 12.73 -20.36 -1.24
CA THR A 7 12.46 -19.22 -0.36
C THR A 7 11.34 -19.63 0.59
N ASP A 8 11.51 -19.44 1.90
CA ASP A 8 10.44 -19.66 2.88
C ASP A 8 9.22 -18.79 2.51
N GLY A 9 8.22 -19.45 1.94
CA GLY A 9 7.06 -18.84 1.31
C GLY A 9 5.98 -18.42 2.30
N VAL A 10 6.33 -17.99 3.51
CA VAL A 10 5.37 -17.50 4.53
C VAL A 10 5.92 -16.25 5.21
N THR A 11 6.00 -15.16 4.46
CA THR A 11 5.70 -13.81 4.95
C THR A 11 5.53 -12.90 3.73
N ILE A 12 4.40 -13.05 3.04
CA ILE A 12 3.87 -11.90 2.29
C ILE A 12 3.54 -10.84 3.35
N GLY A 13 4.52 -9.96 3.60
CA GLY A 13 4.48 -8.76 4.43
C GLY A 13 3.87 -8.94 5.82
N HIS A 14 4.71 -9.11 6.87
CA HIS A 14 4.23 -8.83 8.22
C HIS A 14 3.65 -7.41 8.23
N PRO A 15 2.35 -7.22 8.50
CA PRO A 15 1.76 -5.88 8.47
C PRO A 15 2.41 -5.00 9.53
N CYS A 16 3.22 -4.03 9.08
CA CYS A 16 3.91 -3.07 9.93
C CYS A 16 3.29 -1.69 9.80
N CYS A 17 3.49 -0.86 10.82
CA CYS A 17 3.22 0.56 10.73
C CYS A 17 3.98 1.20 9.55
N ALA A 18 3.32 2.07 8.78
CA ALA A 18 3.90 2.76 7.64
C ALA A 18 4.92 3.85 8.02
N VAL A 19 5.11 4.15 9.31
CA VAL A 19 6.21 5.01 9.78
C VAL A 19 7.51 4.22 9.79
N HIS A 20 8.54 4.79 9.15
CA HIS A 20 9.85 4.15 9.07
C HIS A 20 10.41 3.84 10.46
N ASN A 21 10.92 2.62 10.65
CA ASN A 21 11.49 2.13 11.91
C ASN A 21 10.51 2.10 13.11
N CYS A 22 9.20 2.09 12.85
CA CYS A 22 8.21 1.84 13.88
C CYS A 22 7.98 0.34 14.07
N HIS A 23 8.16 -0.16 15.29
CA HIS A 23 7.97 -1.58 15.64
C HIS A 23 6.66 -1.86 16.40
N GLU A 24 5.84 -0.84 16.62
CA GLU A 24 4.54 -0.99 17.27
C GLU A 24 3.58 -1.84 16.42
N PRO A 25 2.80 -2.73 17.05
CA PRO A 25 1.82 -3.55 16.34
C PRO A 25 0.71 -2.69 15.75
N LEU A 26 0.17 -3.15 14.63
CA LEU A 26 -1.02 -2.55 14.04
C LEU A 26 -2.27 -2.95 14.85
N PRO A 27 -3.26 -2.04 15.00
CA PRO A 27 -4.51 -2.37 15.69
C PRO A 27 -5.34 -3.40 14.91
N THR A 28 -5.20 -3.45 13.58
CA THR A 28 -5.82 -4.46 12.71
C THR A 28 -4.89 -4.79 11.55
N ILE A 29 -5.07 -5.96 10.92
CA ILE A 29 -4.30 -6.36 9.73
C ILE A 29 -4.45 -5.42 8.52
N ALA A 30 -5.54 -4.64 8.48
CA ALA A 30 -5.82 -3.68 7.42
C ALA A 30 -5.37 -2.26 7.76
N ALA A 31 -4.94 -2.00 9.00
CA ALA A 31 -4.49 -0.69 9.43
C ALA A 31 -3.16 -0.32 8.77
N ARG A 32 -3.02 0.95 8.37
CA ARG A 32 -1.75 1.47 7.83
C ARG A 32 -0.77 1.89 8.92
N TYR A 33 -1.30 2.33 10.06
CA TYR A 33 -0.53 2.89 11.16
C TYR A 33 -0.90 2.19 12.47
N CYS A 34 0.06 2.12 13.40
CA CYS A 34 -0.21 1.71 14.77
C CYS A 34 -1.05 2.76 15.50
N SER A 35 -1.60 2.42 16.67
CA SER A 35 -2.42 3.35 17.47
C SER A 35 -1.71 4.67 17.81
N THR A 36 -0.39 4.65 18.00
CA THR A 36 0.42 5.86 18.25
C THR A 36 0.48 6.79 17.03
N HIS A 37 0.48 6.22 15.83
CA HIS A 37 0.56 6.94 14.56
C HIS A 37 -0.78 7.05 13.83
N ASP A 38 -1.89 6.74 14.51
CA ASP A 38 -3.23 6.76 13.90
C ASP A 38 -3.60 8.14 13.35
N HIS A 39 -3.14 9.21 13.99
CA HIS A 39 -3.32 10.58 13.51
C HIS A 39 -2.81 10.82 12.07
N LEU A 40 -1.83 10.04 11.61
CA LEU A 40 -1.31 10.11 10.23
C LEU A 40 -2.31 9.58 9.20
N ASN A 41 -3.34 8.83 9.61
CA ASN A 41 -4.46 8.48 8.73
C ASN A 41 -5.24 9.73 8.28
N HIS A 42 -5.14 10.84 9.01
CA HIS A 42 -5.83 12.09 8.69
C HIS A 42 -4.94 13.08 7.92
N ILE A 43 -3.70 12.71 7.60
CA ILE A 43 -2.71 13.54 6.90
C ILE A 43 -2.46 12.98 5.50
N CYS A 44 -2.25 13.88 4.54
CA CYS A 44 -1.92 13.52 3.17
C CYS A 44 -0.77 12.51 3.11
N ALA A 45 -0.98 11.41 2.36
CA ALA A 45 0.01 10.36 2.21
C ALA A 45 1.24 10.77 1.36
N VAL A 46 1.22 11.94 0.72
CA VAL A 46 2.35 12.46 -0.06
C VAL A 46 3.45 12.92 0.87
N ARG A 47 4.68 12.43 0.64
CA ARG A 47 5.84 12.72 1.48
C ARG A 47 6.10 14.23 1.55
N GLY A 48 6.16 14.77 2.76
CA GLY A 48 6.40 16.20 3.01
C GLY A 48 5.14 17.06 3.01
N CYS A 49 3.97 16.51 2.70
CA CYS A 49 2.70 17.19 2.86
C CYS A 49 2.13 16.94 4.26
N THR A 50 1.68 18.01 4.93
CA THR A 50 1.02 17.95 6.25
C THR A 50 -0.45 18.36 6.20
N ALA A 51 -0.99 18.61 5.00
CA ALA A 51 -2.37 18.99 4.82
C ALA A 51 -3.32 17.82 5.14
N PRO A 52 -4.54 18.11 5.64
CA PRO A 52 -5.52 17.07 5.96
C PRO A 52 -5.99 16.35 4.69
N ILE A 53 -6.34 15.07 4.82
CA ILE A 53 -6.94 14.31 3.73
C ILE A 53 -8.35 14.79 3.40
N GLN A 54 -8.79 14.50 2.17
CA GLN A 54 -10.20 14.56 1.82
C GLN A 54 -10.96 13.34 2.37
N PRO A 55 -12.25 13.49 2.74
CA PRO A 55 -13.08 12.36 3.14
C PRO A 55 -13.09 11.27 2.06
N GLY A 56 -12.84 10.02 2.46
CA GLY A 56 -12.79 8.87 1.54
C GLY A 56 -11.52 8.74 0.70
N GLY A 57 -10.58 9.69 0.82
CA GLY A 57 -9.30 9.68 0.12
C GLY A 57 -8.09 9.43 1.04
N ARG A 58 -6.90 9.41 0.44
CA ARG A 58 -5.61 9.34 1.17
C ARG A 58 -4.74 10.59 0.93
N THR A 59 -5.27 11.56 0.20
CA THR A 59 -4.57 12.76 -0.24
C THR A 59 -5.36 14.02 0.10
N CYS A 60 -4.66 15.16 0.18
CA CYS A 60 -5.31 16.47 0.36
C CYS A 60 -5.91 16.96 -0.97
N ASN A 61 -6.59 18.10 -0.96
CA ASN A 61 -7.28 18.66 -2.13
C ASN A 61 -6.35 19.26 -3.21
N THR A 62 -5.08 18.88 -3.22
CA THR A 62 -4.11 19.36 -4.23
C THR A 62 -4.27 18.50 -5.49
N PRO A 63 -4.50 19.10 -6.67
CA PRO A 63 -4.72 18.35 -7.91
C PRO A 63 -3.61 17.31 -8.19
N ASP A 64 -2.35 17.70 -8.01
CA ASP A 64 -1.20 16.81 -8.20
C ASP A 64 -1.23 15.60 -7.26
N HIS A 65 -1.68 15.79 -6.02
CA HIS A 65 -1.77 14.70 -5.04
C HIS A 65 -2.93 13.75 -5.34
N ILE A 66 -4.07 14.29 -5.79
CA ILE A 66 -5.21 13.50 -6.24
C ILE A 66 -4.81 12.65 -7.45
N GLN A 67 -4.16 13.26 -8.44
CA GLN A 67 -3.66 12.54 -9.62
C GLN A 67 -2.66 11.44 -9.24
N LEU A 68 -1.77 11.70 -8.27
CA LEU A 68 -0.86 10.67 -7.75
C LEU A 68 -1.63 9.49 -7.12
N GLN A 69 -2.70 9.76 -6.37
CA GLN A 69 -3.55 8.70 -5.81
C GLN A 69 -4.22 7.88 -6.91
N GLU A 70 -4.83 8.54 -7.91
CA GLU A 70 -5.50 7.88 -9.03
C GLU A 70 -4.52 6.99 -9.82
N MET A 71 -3.32 7.50 -10.12
CA MET A 71 -2.28 6.74 -10.80
C MET A 71 -1.83 5.52 -9.97
N HIS A 72 -1.73 5.67 -8.65
CA HIS A 72 -1.37 4.56 -7.75
C HIS A 72 -2.48 3.48 -7.74
N GLU A 73 -3.75 3.89 -7.66
CA GLU A 73 -4.89 2.97 -7.72
C GLU A 73 -4.98 2.24 -9.07
N ALA A 74 -4.72 2.95 -10.18
CA ALA A 74 -4.66 2.36 -11.51
C ALA A 74 -3.54 1.32 -11.65
N LYS A 75 -2.35 1.59 -11.10
CA LYS A 75 -1.24 0.63 -11.07
C LYS A 75 -1.57 -0.62 -10.27
N GLY A 76 -2.24 -0.47 -9.11
CA GLY A 76 -2.73 -1.61 -8.33
C GLY A 76 -3.67 -2.51 -9.12
N LYS A 77 -4.57 -1.91 -9.93
CA LYS A 77 -5.48 -2.64 -10.83
C LYS A 77 -4.77 -3.27 -12.03
N ALA A 78 -3.66 -2.69 -12.50
CA ALA A 78 -2.92 -3.19 -13.65
C ALA A 78 -2.28 -4.58 -13.39
N MET A 79 -1.78 -4.83 -12.18
CA MET A 79 -1.25 -6.14 -11.79
C MET A 79 -2.33 -7.24 -11.86
N PHE A 80 -3.56 -6.93 -11.45
CA PHE A 80 -4.70 -7.85 -11.55
C PHE A 80 -5.05 -8.18 -13.02
N ASN A 81 -4.96 -7.19 -13.91
CA ASN A 81 -5.18 -7.40 -15.34
C ASN A 81 -4.11 -8.29 -15.98
N LEU A 82 -2.85 -8.18 -15.56
CA LEU A 82 -1.77 -9.03 -16.05
C LEU A 82 -1.96 -10.49 -15.60
N ALA A 83 -2.30 -10.72 -14.34
CA ALA A 83 -2.56 -12.06 -13.81
C ALA A 83 -3.70 -12.77 -14.56
N ARG A 84 -4.79 -12.05 -14.86
CA ARG A 84 -5.90 -12.58 -15.66
C ARG A 84 -5.46 -13.00 -17.06
N ARG A 85 -4.70 -12.16 -17.77
CA ARG A 85 -4.22 -12.47 -19.13
C ARG A 85 -3.29 -13.68 -19.18
N LEU A 86 -2.49 -13.91 -18.13
CA LEU A 86 -1.63 -15.08 -18.03
C LEU A 86 -2.45 -16.37 -17.78
N ALA A 87 -3.54 -16.28 -17.01
CA ALA A 87 -4.47 -17.40 -16.81
C ALA A 87 -5.24 -17.72 -18.10
N ASP A 88 -5.62 -16.71 -18.88
CA ASP A 88 -6.35 -16.89 -20.14
C ASP A 88 -5.46 -17.50 -21.26
N TYR A 89 -4.12 -17.43 -21.14
CA TYR A 89 -3.18 -17.99 -22.12
C TYR A 89 -2.81 -19.46 -21.86
N SER A 90 -3.34 -20.09 -20.79
CA SER A 90 -3.10 -21.49 -20.47
C SER A 90 -4.23 -22.44 -20.93
N GLN A 91 -5.05 -22.04 -21.90
CA GLN A 91 -6.02 -22.89 -22.59
C GLN A 91 -5.66 -23.09 -24.06
#